data_AF-A0A5C7EX37-F1
#
_entry.id   AF-A0A5C7EX37-F1
#
_cell.length_a   1.000
_cell.length_b   1.000
_cell.length_c   1.000
_cell.angle_alpha   90.00
_cell.angle_beta   90.00
_cell.angle_gamma   90.00
#
_symmetry.space_group_name_H-M   'P 1'
#
loop_
_entity.id
_entity.type
_entity.pdbx_description
1 polymer ?
#
loop_
_entity_poly.entity_id
_entity_poly.type
_entity_poly.pdbx_seq_one_letter_code
_entity_poly.pdbx_strand_id
1 'polypeptide(L)'
;MKVRTEASLRLAARRDAEYAVLEKASREPEKVADALTSDPELLVGLRSVEELIKVLLDHGQDKAVSQLLHDRRTPKWARRIIASALLAFPR
;
A
#
# COMPACT_ATOMS: atom_id res chain seq x y z
N MET A 1 17.41 -14.58 29.20
CA MET A 1 16.43 -14.55 28.08
C MET A 1 15.63 -13.27 28.20
N LYS A 2 15.74 -12.33 27.24
CA LYS A 2 14.90 -11.12 27.24
C LYS A 2 13.50 -11.52 26.79
N VAL A 3 12.53 -11.47 27.70
CA VAL A 3 11.10 -11.61 27.36
C VAL A 3 10.77 -10.50 26.38
N ARG A 4 10.60 -10.83 25.09
CA ARG A 4 9.98 -9.89 24.14
C ARG A 4 8.57 -9.66 24.66
N THR A 5 8.30 -8.44 25.09
CA THR A 5 6.95 -8.05 25.51
C THR A 5 5.97 -8.32 24.36
N GLU A 6 4.73 -8.67 24.66
CA GLU A 6 3.69 -8.96 23.67
C GLU A 6 3.54 -7.82 22.62
N ALA A 7 3.73 -6.58 23.06
CA ALA A 7 3.78 -5.40 22.20
C ALA A 7 4.91 -5.47 21.15
N SER A 8 6.10 -5.97 21.53
CA SER A 8 7.24 -6.13 20.62
C SER A 8 6.97 -7.19 19.56
N LEU A 9 6.29 -8.29 19.92
CA LEU A 9 5.92 -9.35 18.98
C LEU A 9 4.87 -8.87 17.97
N ARG A 10 3.84 -8.14 18.44
CA ARG A 10 2.82 -7.54 17.55
C ARG A 10 3.44 -6.54 16.57
N LEU A 11 4.39 -5.73 17.02
CA LEU A 11 5.09 -4.77 16.17
C LEU A 11 5.93 -5.48 15.09
N ALA A 12 6.64 -6.55 15.46
CA ALA A 12 7.42 -7.35 14.51
C ALA A 12 6.52 -8.01 13.46
N ALA A 13 5.45 -8.70 13.88
CA ALA A 13 4.51 -9.35 12.97
C ALA A 13 3.86 -8.36 11.99
N ARG A 14 3.56 -7.13 12.45
CA ARG A 14 3.03 -6.08 11.58
C ARG A 14 4.05 -5.65 10.52
N ARG A 15 5.32 -5.46 10.90
CA ARG A 15 6.39 -5.11 9.96
C ARG A 15 6.61 -6.20 8.92
N ASP A 16 6.60 -7.46 9.35
CA ASP A 16 6.78 -8.60 8.45
C ASP A 16 5.63 -8.68 7.44
N ALA A 17 4.40 -8.42 7.88
CA ALA A 17 3.24 -8.33 6.99
C ALA A 17 3.34 -7.18 5.99
N GLU A 18 3.78 -5.99 6.44
CA GLU A 18 4.00 -4.83 5.55
C GLU A 18 5.09 -5.14 4.50
N TYR A 19 6.19 -5.78 4.91
CA TYR A 19 7.26 -6.17 3.99
C TYR A 19 6.77 -7.18 2.94
N ALA A 20 6.00 -8.19 3.36
CA ALA A 20 5.44 -9.18 2.45
C ALA A 20 4.50 -8.55 1.39
N VAL A 21 3.75 -7.50 1.77
CA VAL A 21 2.90 -6.77 0.82
C VAL A 21 3.74 -6.02 -0.21
N LEU A 22 4.80 -5.33 0.22
CA LEU A 22 5.70 -4.61 -0.68
C LEU A 22 6.46 -5.58 -1.61
N GLU A 23 6.99 -6.68 -1.06
CA GLU A 23 7.65 -7.72 -1.86
C GLU A 23 6.71 -8.29 -2.92
N LYS A 24 5.45 -8.55 -2.54
CA LYS A 24 4.43 -9.01 -3.49
C LYS A 24 4.09 -7.95 -4.53
N ALA A 25 4.02 -6.68 -4.16
CA ALA A 25 3.77 -5.59 -5.11
C ALA A 25 4.89 -5.46 -6.14
N SER A 26 6.15 -5.69 -5.74
CA SER A 26 7.29 -5.67 -6.68
C SER A 26 7.31 -6.88 -7.62
N ARG A 27 6.80 -8.04 -7.19
CA ARG A 27 6.79 -9.28 -8.01
C ARG A 27 5.54 -9.42 -8.87
N GLU A 28 4.39 -9.05 -8.32
CA GLU A 28 3.06 -9.27 -8.88
C GLU A 28 2.22 -7.98 -8.77
N PRO A 29 2.68 -6.87 -9.38
CA PRO A 29 2.07 -5.55 -9.21
C PRO A 29 0.59 -5.51 -9.62
N GLU A 30 0.24 -6.20 -10.72
CA GLU A 30 -1.14 -6.29 -11.22
C GLU A 30 -2.07 -6.93 -10.19
N LYS A 31 -1.67 -8.05 -9.57
CA LYS A 31 -2.51 -8.73 -8.56
C LYS A 31 -2.72 -7.88 -7.32
N VAL A 32 -1.70 -7.12 -6.93
CA VAL A 32 -1.81 -6.20 -5.79
C VAL A 32 -2.71 -5.02 -6.14
N ALA A 33 -2.55 -4.45 -7.33
CA ALA A 33 -3.41 -3.38 -7.85
C ALA A 33 -4.89 -3.83 -7.94
N ASP A 34 -5.16 -5.03 -8.46
CA ASP A 34 -6.50 -5.62 -8.54
C ASP A 34 -7.12 -5.85 -7.16
N ALA A 35 -6.33 -6.35 -6.21
CA ALA A 35 -6.79 -6.55 -4.84
C ALA A 35 -7.17 -5.22 -4.18
N LEU A 36 -6.33 -4.19 -4.32
CA LEU A 36 -6.58 -2.87 -3.75
C LEU A 36 -7.77 -2.16 -4.40
N THR A 37 -7.93 -2.27 -5.72
CA THR A 37 -9.08 -1.65 -6.42
C THR A 37 -10.39 -2.37 -6.10
N SER A 38 -10.35 -3.67 -5.86
CA SER A 38 -11.49 -4.45 -5.39
C SER A 38 -11.87 -4.08 -3.96
N ASP A 39 -10.88 -3.99 -3.07
CA ASP A 39 -11.03 -3.66 -1.66
C ASP A 39 -10.03 -2.56 -1.20
N PRO A 40 -10.40 -1.28 -1.35
CA PRO A 40 -9.53 -0.17 -0.93
C PRO A 40 -9.33 -0.05 0.58
N GLU A 41 -10.12 -0.75 1.41
CA GLU A 41 -9.98 -0.71 2.87
C GLU A 41 -8.73 -1.45 3.34
N LEU A 42 -8.15 -2.32 2.50
CA LEU A 42 -6.86 -2.98 2.75
C LEU A 42 -5.73 -1.99 3.04
N LEU A 43 -5.86 -0.74 2.56
CA LEU A 43 -4.90 0.33 2.85
C LEU A 43 -4.88 0.78 4.32
N VAL A 44 -5.94 0.53 5.10
CA VAL A 44 -6.06 0.97 6.51
C VAL A 44 -4.99 0.33 7.39
N GLY A 45 -4.59 -0.91 7.09
CA GLY A 45 -3.58 -1.64 7.85
C GLY A 45 -2.14 -1.20 7.57
N LEU A 46 -1.91 -0.53 6.44
CA LEU A 46 -0.58 -0.31 5.89
C LEU A 46 -0.02 1.06 6.29
N ARG A 47 1.16 1.07 6.90
CA ARG A 47 1.90 2.32 7.13
C ARG A 47 2.62 2.82 5.88
N SER A 48 3.10 1.88 5.06
CA SER A 48 3.89 2.16 3.86
C SER A 48 3.02 2.34 2.60
N VAL A 49 1.86 2.99 2.71
CA VAL A 49 0.99 3.22 1.53
C VAL A 49 1.71 4.04 0.47
N GLU A 50 2.49 5.05 0.84
CA GLU A 50 3.24 5.84 -0.13
C GLU A 50 4.22 4.97 -0.93
N GLU A 51 4.98 4.12 -0.25
CA GLU A 51 5.94 3.21 -0.88
C GLU A 51 5.25 2.18 -1.78
N LEU A 52 4.14 1.61 -1.32
CA LEU A 52 3.33 0.69 -2.10
C LEU A 52 2.82 1.35 -3.39
N ILE A 53 2.28 2.57 -3.30
CA ILE A 53 1.79 3.30 -4.47
C ILE A 53 2.93 3.62 -5.43
N LYS A 54 4.11 4.02 -4.92
CA LYS A 54 5.30 4.23 -5.77
C LYS A 54 5.67 2.97 -6.54
N VAL A 55 5.78 1.82 -5.85
CA VAL A 55 6.05 0.53 -6.51
C VAL A 55 5.02 0.24 -7.60
N LEU A 56 3.73 0.41 -7.32
CA LEU A 56 2.69 0.18 -8.32
C LEU A 56 2.83 1.13 -9.53
N LEU A 57 3.16 2.40 -9.32
CA LEU A 57 3.40 3.37 -10.40
C LEU A 57 4.64 3.05 -11.23
N ASP A 58 5.74 2.66 -10.57
CA ASP A 58 6.98 2.23 -11.23
C ASP A 58 6.74 1.00 -12.14
N HIS A 59 5.79 0.15 -11.75
CA HIS A 59 5.37 -1.02 -12.51
C HIS A 59 4.18 -0.79 -13.47
N GLY A 60 3.87 0.47 -13.81
CA GLY A 60 2.88 0.75 -14.87
C GLY A 60 1.41 0.73 -14.44
N GLN A 61 1.10 0.65 -13.15
CA GLN A 61 -0.28 0.44 -12.63
C GLN A 61 -1.07 1.75 -12.42
N ASP A 62 -0.88 2.76 -13.26
CA ASP A 62 -1.42 4.12 -13.10
C ASP A 62 -2.94 4.15 -13.13
N LYS A 63 -3.54 3.33 -13.99
CA LYS A 63 -5.00 3.23 -14.10
C LYS A 63 -5.60 2.76 -12.78
N ALA A 64 -5.00 1.74 -12.18
CA ALA A 64 -5.43 1.22 -10.89
C ALA A 64 -5.20 2.25 -9.77
N VAL A 65 -4.03 2.91 -9.75
CA VAL A 65 -3.73 3.96 -8.77
C VAL A 65 -4.67 5.16 -8.91
N SER A 66 -4.99 5.59 -10.13
CA SER A 66 -5.98 6.63 -10.40
C SER A 66 -7.39 6.19 -10.00
N GLN A 67 -7.77 4.95 -10.27
CA GLN A 67 -9.05 4.40 -9.81
C GLN A 67 -9.15 4.44 -8.28
N LEU A 68 -8.08 4.09 -7.55
CA LEU A 68 -8.04 4.20 -6.09
C LEU A 68 -8.22 5.64 -5.61
N LEU A 69 -7.68 6.63 -6.33
CA LEU A 69 -7.88 8.05 -6.00
C LEU A 69 -9.36 8.46 -6.07
N HIS A 70 -10.08 7.93 -7.07
CA HIS A 70 -11.48 8.29 -7.34
C HIS A 70 -12.50 7.41 -6.60
N ASP A 71 -12.08 6.27 -6.07
CA ASP A 71 -12.95 5.41 -5.26
C ASP A 71 -13.28 6.07 -3.90
N ARG A 72 -14.57 6.11 -3.57
CA ARG A 72 -15.09 6.69 -2.32
C ARG A 72 -14.76 5.83 -1.10
N ARG A 73 -14.58 4.53 -1.29
CA ARG A 73 -14.19 3.56 -0.24
C ARG A 73 -12.73 3.75 0.18
N THR A 74 -11.89 4.31 -0.70
CA THR A 74 -10.50 4.61 -0.35
C THR A 74 -10.44 5.61 0.81
N PRO A 75 -9.73 5.26 1.90
CA PRO A 75 -9.59 6.15 3.05
C PRO A 75 -9.10 7.55 2.65
N LYS A 76 -9.68 8.60 3.26
CA LYS A 76 -9.37 10.00 2.89
C LYS A 76 -7.88 10.32 2.99
N TRP A 77 -7.19 9.78 3.99
CA TRP A 77 -5.75 9.98 4.17
C TRP A 77 -4.94 9.30 3.06
N ALA A 78 -5.34 8.09 2.65
CA ALA A 78 -4.69 7.35 1.58
C ALA A 78 -4.89 8.05 0.22
N ARG A 79 -6.09 8.59 -0.05
CA ARG A 79 -6.33 9.41 -1.25
C ARG A 79 -5.40 10.62 -1.35
N ARG A 80 -5.07 11.27 -0.23
CA ARG A 80 -4.09 12.38 -0.23
C ARG A 80 -2.70 11.89 -0.64
N ILE A 81 -2.25 10.77 -0.09
CA ILE A 81 -0.96 10.15 -0.45
C ILE A 81 -0.94 9.78 -1.94
N ILE A 82 -2.00 9.14 -2.42
CA ILE A 82 -2.13 8.75 -3.84
C ILE A 82 -2.08 9.98 -4.75
N ALA A 83 -2.83 11.04 -4.43
CA ALA A 83 -2.81 12.28 -5.19
C ALA A 83 -1.41 12.91 -5.23
N SER A 84 -0.72 12.97 -4.08
CA SER A 84 0.65 13.45 -4.00
C SER A 84 1.63 12.60 -4.82
N ALA A 85 1.49 11.27 -4.78
CA ALA A 85 2.32 10.36 -5.56
C ALA A 85 2.11 10.57 -7.07
N LEU A 86 0.87 10.65 -7.55
CA LEU A 86 0.58 10.91 -8.97
C LEU A 86 1.12 12.25 -9.47
N LEU A 87 1.17 13.28 -8.62
CA LEU A 87 1.78 14.56 -8.95
C LEU A 87 3.32 14.51 -8.97
N ALA A 88 3.92 13.69 -8.11
CA ALA A 88 5.37 13.52 -8.01
C ALA A 88 5.95 12.60 -9.08
N PHE A 89 5.12 11.76 -9.70
CA PHE A 89 5.47 10.87 -10.82
C PHE A 89 4.76 11.34 -12.11
N PRO A 90 5.12 12.52 -12.65
CA PRO A 90 4.57 12.97 -13.93
C PRO A 90 5.06 12.04 -15.05
N ARG A 91 4.12 11.58 -15.88
CA ARG A 91 4.42 10.83 -17.10
C ARG A 91 4.36 11.73 -18.33
#